data_AF-A0A962L569-F1
#
_entry.id   AF-A0A962L569-F1
#
_cell.length_a   1.000
_cell.length_b   1.000
_cell.length_c   1.000
_cell.angle_alpha   90.00
_cell.angle_beta   90.00
_cell.angle_gamma   90.00
#
_symmetry.space_group_name_H-M   'P 1'
#
loop_
_entity.id
_entity.type
_entity.pdbx_description
1 polymer ?
#
loop_
_entity_poly.entity_id
_entity_poly.type
_entity_poly.pdbx_seq_one_letter_code
_entity_poly.pdbx_strand_id
1 'polypeptide(L)'
;VEITGLARISDASPGQLTFLFNSAYRHHLPVTRASAVVLREEDLDDCSIPAIVSSEPRLTWAKIATFFDPLPAPNREHHATAVIAPTASIGEGATIGPNVVIEGNAVIGDNVVIGAGCFVGEGTSVGKDTRLFANVTLYHGVSIGERTIVHSGAVIGADGFGFEFDRRTLSLAKIPQIYGVRIGNDVEIGAGTTIDRGALNDTVIGNGVKLDNQIQVGHGVSIGDHTVMSGCTAVAGSTKIGSYCLIGGGVGIIDNIEVADRVEITAMTLVSRSITESGRYSSGTGLLPSKAWKRSVVGFARLDDLLRRLRRLERKI
;
A
#
# COMPACT_ATOMS: atom_id res chain seq x y z
N VAL A 1 25.89 -21.18 -16.23
CA VAL A 1 26.02 -19.78 -16.73
C VAL A 1 25.94 -18.87 -15.52
N GLU A 2 26.89 -17.95 -15.37
CA GLU A 2 26.87 -16.96 -14.28
C GLU A 2 25.86 -15.85 -14.60
N ILE A 3 25.09 -15.41 -13.59
CA ILE A 3 24.10 -14.35 -13.73
C ILE A 3 24.44 -13.22 -12.76
N THR A 4 24.65 -12.02 -13.30
CA THR A 4 25.07 -10.81 -12.55
C THR A 4 24.01 -9.72 -12.56
N GLY A 5 22.90 -9.90 -13.27
CA GLY A 5 21.81 -8.94 -13.28
C GLY A 5 20.52 -9.47 -13.90
N LEU A 6 19.52 -8.60 -13.89
CA LEU A 6 18.15 -8.87 -14.32
C LEU A 6 17.74 -7.85 -15.38
N ALA A 7 17.04 -8.28 -16.43
CA ALA A 7 16.61 -7.38 -17.50
C ALA A 7 15.33 -7.86 -18.21
N ARG A 8 14.64 -6.93 -18.88
CA ARG A 8 13.52 -7.24 -19.79
C ARG A 8 14.02 -8.06 -20.98
N ILE A 9 13.17 -8.93 -21.52
CA ILE A 9 13.56 -9.86 -22.60
C ILE A 9 14.08 -9.15 -23.86
N SER A 10 13.59 -7.93 -24.12
CA SER A 10 14.02 -7.06 -25.23
C SER A 10 15.37 -6.39 -25.03
N ASP A 11 15.78 -6.16 -23.78
CA ASP A 11 16.92 -5.31 -23.42
C ASP A 11 18.06 -6.11 -22.78
N ALA A 12 17.82 -7.38 -22.45
CA ALA A 12 18.75 -8.22 -21.75
C ALA A 12 20.04 -8.44 -22.54
N SER A 13 21.15 -8.43 -21.81
CA SER A 13 22.50 -8.63 -22.32
C SER A 13 23.13 -9.88 -21.70
N PRO A 14 24.29 -10.36 -22.23
CA PRO A 14 25.00 -11.49 -21.63
C PRO A 14 25.32 -11.23 -20.15
N GLY A 15 25.14 -12.25 -19.32
CA GLY A 15 25.23 -12.17 -17.86
C GLY A 15 23.90 -11.83 -17.17
N GLN A 16 22.85 -11.47 -17.92
CA GLN A 16 21.55 -11.14 -17.33
C GLN A 16 20.53 -12.27 -17.52
N LEU A 17 19.72 -12.49 -16.47
CA LEU A 17 18.53 -13.33 -16.53
C LEU A 17 17.33 -12.48 -16.96
N THR A 18 16.50 -13.04 -17.83
CA THR A 18 15.22 -12.46 -18.21
C THR A 18 14.04 -13.39 -17.89
N PHE A 19 12.83 -12.98 -18.26
CA PHE A 19 11.62 -13.76 -18.02
C PHE A 19 10.65 -13.61 -19.19
N LEU A 20 9.83 -14.65 -19.40
CA LEU A 20 8.66 -14.66 -20.24
C LEU A 20 7.48 -15.18 -19.42
N PHE A 21 6.58 -14.27 -19.03
CA PHE A 21 5.31 -14.65 -18.39
C PHE A 21 4.07 -14.22 -19.19
N ASN A 22 4.23 -13.35 -20.20
CA ASN A 22 3.16 -12.90 -21.07
C ASN A 22 3.48 -13.32 -22.50
N SER A 23 2.62 -14.16 -23.08
CA SER A 23 2.76 -14.73 -24.41
C SER A 23 2.89 -13.67 -25.52
N ALA A 24 2.40 -12.43 -25.30
CA ALA A 24 2.60 -11.32 -26.22
C ALA A 24 4.08 -11.03 -26.52
N TYR A 25 5.00 -11.38 -25.61
CA TYR A 25 6.44 -11.15 -25.75
C TYR A 25 7.22 -12.39 -26.23
N ARG A 26 6.54 -13.50 -26.57
CA ARG A 26 7.18 -14.76 -27.00
C ARG A 26 8.09 -14.57 -28.21
N HIS A 27 7.74 -13.66 -29.11
CA HIS A 27 8.53 -13.31 -30.29
C HIS A 27 9.93 -12.74 -29.97
N HIS A 28 10.21 -12.35 -28.72
CA HIS A 28 11.55 -11.96 -28.27
C HIS A 28 12.45 -13.14 -27.90
N LEU A 29 11.92 -14.34 -27.63
CA LEU A 29 12.73 -15.50 -27.23
C LEU A 29 13.84 -15.85 -28.23
N PRO A 30 13.61 -15.89 -29.55
CA PRO A 30 14.65 -16.29 -30.49
C PRO A 30 15.74 -15.22 -30.69
N VAL A 31 15.45 -13.96 -30.32
CA VAL A 31 16.32 -12.80 -30.57
C VAL A 31 16.91 -12.20 -29.30
N THR A 32 16.57 -12.73 -28.12
CA THR A 32 17.08 -12.20 -26.86
C THR A 32 18.58 -12.45 -26.73
N ARG A 33 19.27 -11.52 -26.07
CA ARG A 33 20.70 -11.66 -25.73
C ARG A 33 20.91 -11.99 -24.25
N ALA A 34 19.84 -12.38 -23.54
CA ALA A 34 19.92 -12.84 -22.16
C ALA A 34 20.77 -14.12 -22.06
N SER A 35 21.39 -14.30 -20.90
CA SER A 35 22.15 -15.51 -20.58
C SER A 35 21.28 -16.69 -20.14
N ALA A 36 20.08 -16.40 -19.62
CA ALA A 36 19.06 -17.38 -19.28
C ALA A 36 17.68 -16.71 -19.24
N VAL A 37 16.62 -17.51 -19.26
CA VAL A 37 15.22 -17.04 -19.18
C VAL A 37 14.38 -17.88 -18.22
N VAL A 38 13.48 -17.24 -17.48
CA VAL A 38 12.40 -17.93 -16.74
C VAL A 38 11.15 -18.00 -17.62
N LEU A 39 10.64 -19.19 -17.91
CA LEU A 39 9.49 -19.38 -18.82
C LEU A 39 8.63 -20.59 -18.44
N ARG A 40 7.49 -20.76 -19.12
CA ARG A 40 6.65 -21.95 -19.00
C ARG A 40 7.13 -23.06 -19.91
N GLU A 41 6.79 -24.29 -19.58
CA GLU A 41 7.15 -25.47 -20.39
C GLU A 41 6.69 -25.35 -21.87
N GLU A 42 5.52 -24.74 -22.11
CA GLU A 42 4.96 -24.50 -23.46
C GLU A 42 5.79 -23.55 -24.36
N ASP A 43 6.72 -22.80 -23.78
CA ASP A 43 7.59 -21.86 -24.48
C ASP A 43 9.02 -22.41 -24.64
N LEU A 44 9.32 -23.61 -24.13
CA LEU A 44 10.66 -24.19 -24.11
C LEU A 44 11.18 -24.51 -25.52
N ASP A 45 10.31 -24.97 -26.42
CA ASP A 45 10.66 -25.33 -27.79
C ASP A 45 11.15 -24.12 -28.62
N ASP A 46 10.70 -22.91 -28.27
CA ASP A 46 11.11 -21.66 -28.92
C ASP A 46 12.32 -20.99 -28.24
N CYS A 47 12.86 -21.61 -27.19
CA CYS A 47 13.96 -21.06 -26.39
C CYS A 47 15.31 -21.63 -26.83
N SER A 48 16.18 -20.78 -27.37
CA SER A 48 17.54 -21.15 -27.78
C SER A 48 18.61 -20.93 -26.71
N ILE A 49 18.22 -20.46 -25.52
CA ILE A 49 19.11 -20.18 -24.39
C ILE A 49 18.73 -21.04 -23.16
N PRO A 50 19.60 -21.17 -22.15
CA PRO A 50 19.25 -21.89 -20.92
C PRO A 50 17.96 -21.35 -20.27
N ALA A 51 17.08 -22.26 -19.88
CA ALA A 51 15.77 -21.91 -19.33
C ALA A 51 15.58 -22.44 -17.91
N ILE A 52 14.95 -21.64 -17.06
CA ILE A 52 14.35 -22.05 -15.79
C ILE A 52 12.86 -22.26 -16.08
N VAL A 53 12.45 -23.53 -16.17
CA VAL A 53 11.05 -23.88 -16.43
C VAL A 53 10.25 -23.77 -15.14
N SER A 54 9.17 -22.99 -15.18
CA SER A 54 8.27 -22.78 -14.05
C SER A 54 6.81 -22.74 -14.51
N SER A 55 5.92 -23.37 -13.72
CA SER A 55 4.47 -23.22 -13.89
C SER A 55 3.99 -21.80 -13.55
N GLU A 56 4.76 -21.04 -12.76
CA GLU A 56 4.47 -19.67 -12.35
C GLU A 56 5.66 -18.74 -12.61
N PRO A 57 6.01 -18.44 -13.88
CA PRO A 57 7.24 -17.71 -14.20
C PRO A 57 7.34 -16.34 -13.52
N ARG A 58 6.21 -15.64 -13.35
CA ARG A 58 6.17 -14.34 -12.68
C ARG A 58 6.49 -14.44 -11.18
N LEU A 59 5.99 -15.48 -10.51
CA LEU A 59 6.28 -15.72 -9.09
C LEU A 59 7.73 -16.18 -8.91
N THR A 60 8.21 -17.09 -9.76
CA THR A 60 9.61 -17.51 -9.78
C THR A 60 10.54 -16.31 -10.01
N TRP A 61 10.20 -15.45 -10.97
CA TRP A 61 10.93 -14.20 -11.20
C TRP A 61 10.97 -13.32 -9.96
N ALA A 62 9.83 -13.08 -9.30
CA ALA A 62 9.78 -12.27 -8.08
C ALA A 62 10.68 -12.83 -6.96
N LYS A 63 10.72 -14.16 -6.80
CA LYS A 63 11.62 -14.84 -5.85
C LYS A 63 13.09 -14.75 -6.26
N ILE A 64 13.40 -14.76 -7.56
CA ILE A 64 14.78 -14.59 -8.04
C ILE A 64 15.23 -13.14 -7.85
N ALA A 65 14.32 -12.18 -8.06
CA ALA A 65 14.63 -10.76 -7.94
C ALA A 65 15.17 -10.36 -6.56
N THR A 66 14.80 -11.07 -5.50
CA THR A 66 15.29 -10.78 -4.14
C THR A 66 16.79 -11.05 -3.96
N PHE A 67 17.40 -11.93 -4.76
CA PHE A 67 18.86 -12.16 -4.73
C PHE A 67 19.66 -11.00 -5.34
N PHE A 68 18.99 -10.13 -6.10
CA PHE A 68 19.59 -8.97 -6.76
C PHE A 68 19.15 -7.65 -6.11
N ASP A 69 18.52 -7.71 -4.94
CA ASP A 69 18.12 -6.52 -4.20
C ASP A 69 19.37 -5.75 -3.74
N PRO A 70 19.61 -4.52 -4.21
CA PRO A 70 20.79 -3.73 -3.84
C PRO A 70 20.68 -3.13 -2.42
N LEU A 71 19.60 -3.44 -1.69
CA LEU A 71 19.34 -2.90 -0.37
C LEU A 71 20.52 -3.16 0.58
N PRO A 72 21.13 -2.12 1.18
CA PRO A 72 22.26 -2.30 2.06
C PRO A 72 21.95 -3.25 3.22
N ALA A 73 22.90 -4.14 3.51
CA ALA A 73 22.82 -4.99 4.68
C ALA A 73 22.81 -4.11 5.95
N PRO A 74 22.03 -4.47 6.99
CA PRO A 74 22.12 -3.81 8.29
C PRO A 74 23.56 -3.89 8.81
N ASN A 75 24.16 -2.75 9.16
CA ASN A 75 25.51 -2.72 9.75
C ASN A 75 25.50 -3.10 11.24
N ARG A 76 24.31 -3.18 11.86
CA ARG A 76 24.10 -3.52 13.28
C ARG A 76 24.75 -2.52 14.23
N GLU A 77 24.84 -1.26 13.80
CA GLU A 77 25.43 -0.17 14.58
C GLU A 77 24.38 0.85 14.98
N HIS A 78 24.62 1.51 16.12
CA HIS A 78 23.85 2.67 16.55
C HIS A 78 24.68 3.92 16.27
N HIS A 79 24.20 4.79 15.38
CA HIS A 79 24.93 5.99 15.03
C HIS A 79 25.09 6.92 16.24
N ALA A 80 26.25 7.54 16.39
CA ALA A 80 26.58 8.39 17.56
C ALA A 80 25.67 9.62 17.74
N THR A 81 24.97 10.03 16.68
CA THR A 81 24.02 11.17 16.71
C THR A 81 22.58 10.74 16.97
N ALA A 82 22.30 9.45 17.12
CA ALA A 82 20.99 8.99 17.53
C ALA A 82 20.73 9.36 19.00
N VAL A 83 19.53 9.85 19.28
CA VAL A 83 19.06 10.20 20.63
C VAL A 83 18.09 9.11 21.07
N ILE A 84 18.53 8.28 22.01
CA ILE A 84 17.76 7.13 22.50
C ILE A 84 17.48 7.37 23.99
N ALA A 85 16.20 7.37 24.36
CA ALA A 85 15.80 7.49 25.76
C ALA A 85 16.36 6.32 26.60
N PRO A 86 16.82 6.55 27.84
CA PRO A 86 17.39 5.49 28.69
C PRO A 86 16.42 4.34 29.01
N THR A 87 15.10 4.59 28.91
CA THR A 87 14.06 3.59 29.15
C THR A 87 13.62 2.84 27.90
N ALA A 88 14.16 3.19 26.73
CA ALA A 88 13.90 2.44 25.50
C ALA A 88 14.66 1.10 25.53
N SER A 89 14.04 0.07 24.96
CA SER A 89 14.64 -1.25 24.79
C SER A 89 15.02 -1.45 23.33
N ILE A 90 16.27 -1.83 23.07
CA ILE A 90 16.80 -2.09 21.73
C ILE A 90 17.24 -3.55 21.64
N GLY A 91 16.67 -4.28 20.70
CA GLY A 91 16.94 -5.68 20.42
C GLY A 91 18.32 -5.92 19.78
N GLU A 92 18.71 -7.19 19.73
CA GLU A 92 20.02 -7.59 19.22
C GLU A 92 20.11 -7.34 17.70
N GLY A 93 21.26 -6.82 17.24
CA GLY A 93 21.51 -6.61 15.82
C GLY A 93 20.73 -5.45 15.18
N ALA A 94 20.03 -4.64 15.97
CA ALA A 94 19.36 -3.45 15.48
C ALA A 94 20.35 -2.45 14.86
N THR A 95 19.91 -1.76 13.82
CA THR A 95 20.66 -0.69 13.15
C THR A 95 19.92 0.62 13.34
N ILE A 96 20.54 1.60 13.99
CA ILE A 96 19.95 2.91 14.27
C ILE A 96 20.73 3.98 13.51
N GLY A 97 20.08 4.60 12.52
CA GLY A 97 20.68 5.59 11.64
C GLY A 97 20.99 6.93 12.33
N PRO A 98 21.67 7.84 11.62
CA PRO A 98 22.00 9.16 12.14
C PRO A 98 20.74 9.98 12.43
N ASN A 99 20.79 10.75 13.52
CA ASN A 99 19.75 11.71 13.91
C ASN A 99 18.37 11.08 14.14
N VAL A 100 18.32 9.79 14.44
CA VAL A 100 17.11 9.11 14.91
C VAL A 100 16.79 9.56 16.33
N VAL A 101 15.51 9.73 16.64
CA VAL A 101 15.02 9.95 18.00
C VAL A 101 14.13 8.78 18.40
N ILE A 102 14.45 8.13 19.53
CA ILE A 102 13.66 7.05 20.13
C ILE A 102 13.27 7.49 21.53
N GLU A 103 11.97 7.68 21.75
CA GLU A 103 11.41 8.14 23.01
C GLU A 103 11.32 7.03 24.07
N GLY A 104 10.98 7.43 25.29
CA GLY A 104 10.91 6.55 26.45
C GLY A 104 9.98 5.34 26.24
N ASN A 105 10.31 4.23 26.89
CA ASN A 105 9.51 3.00 26.88
C ASN A 105 9.23 2.40 25.49
N ALA A 106 9.87 2.91 24.42
CA ALA A 106 9.79 2.30 23.11
C ALA A 106 10.52 0.96 23.10
N VAL A 107 10.02 0.01 22.30
CA VAL A 107 10.58 -1.34 22.18
C VAL A 107 10.94 -1.59 20.72
N ILE A 108 12.22 -1.71 20.44
CA ILE A 108 12.76 -2.01 19.12
C ILE A 108 13.21 -3.47 19.12
N GLY A 109 12.62 -4.30 18.26
CA GLY A 109 12.94 -5.72 18.16
C GLY A 109 14.30 -6.01 17.51
N ASP A 110 14.64 -7.29 17.48
CA ASP A 110 15.91 -7.77 16.89
C ASP A 110 16.01 -7.45 15.39
N ASN A 111 17.22 -7.15 14.93
CA ASN A 111 17.55 -6.83 13.54
C ASN A 111 16.71 -5.70 12.91
N VAL A 112 15.99 -4.90 13.71
CA VAL A 112 15.24 -3.77 13.20
C VAL A 112 16.20 -2.74 12.60
N VAL A 113 15.84 -2.17 11.46
CA VAL A 113 16.59 -1.09 10.81
C VAL A 113 15.78 0.19 10.89
N ILE A 114 16.31 1.20 11.57
CA ILE A 114 15.72 2.54 11.64
C ILE A 114 16.59 3.51 10.85
N GLY A 115 16.08 3.98 9.71
CA GLY A 115 16.77 4.91 8.82
C GLY A 115 16.99 6.29 9.45
N ALA A 116 17.83 7.09 8.79
CA ALA A 116 18.19 8.42 9.27
C ALA A 116 16.98 9.33 9.51
N GLY A 117 17.02 10.13 10.57
CA GLY A 117 16.00 11.16 10.84
C GLY A 117 14.61 10.63 11.23
N CYS A 118 14.46 9.33 11.49
CA CYS A 118 13.20 8.80 12.00
C CYS A 118 12.90 9.26 13.43
N PHE A 119 11.61 9.33 13.74
CA PHE A 119 11.10 9.57 15.10
C PHE A 119 10.25 8.39 15.55
N VAL A 120 10.56 7.83 16.71
CA VAL A 120 9.80 6.74 17.35
C VAL A 120 9.26 7.24 18.68
N GLY A 121 7.95 7.47 18.75
CA GLY A 121 7.28 8.04 19.92
C GLY A 121 7.18 7.10 21.11
N GLU A 122 6.84 7.67 22.27
CA GLU A 122 6.79 6.97 23.55
C GLU A 122 5.89 5.73 23.53
N GLY A 123 6.37 4.64 24.13
CA GLY A 123 5.63 3.37 24.24
C GLY A 123 5.36 2.68 22.89
N THR A 124 6.02 3.10 21.81
CA THR A 124 5.88 2.47 20.49
C THR A 124 6.66 1.17 20.43
N SER A 125 6.10 0.14 19.79
CA SER A 125 6.80 -1.13 19.56
C SER A 125 7.04 -1.39 18.07
N VAL A 126 8.25 -1.76 17.70
CA VAL A 126 8.64 -2.14 16.34
C VAL A 126 9.16 -3.58 16.35
N GLY A 127 8.43 -4.48 15.69
CA GLY A 127 8.72 -5.92 15.69
C GLY A 127 10.00 -6.29 14.93
N LYS A 128 10.48 -7.51 15.18
CA LYS A 128 11.71 -8.07 14.63
C LYS A 128 11.78 -7.99 13.09
N ASP A 129 12.99 -7.80 12.56
CA ASP A 129 13.31 -7.74 11.13
C ASP A 129 12.53 -6.66 10.35
N THR A 130 11.92 -5.68 11.05
CA THR A 130 11.22 -4.55 10.44
C THR A 130 12.20 -3.46 10.02
N ARG A 131 11.91 -2.78 8.91
CA ARG A 131 12.73 -1.70 8.35
C ARG A 131 11.91 -0.43 8.17
N LEU A 132 12.33 0.63 8.85
CA LEU A 132 11.88 1.99 8.62
C LEU A 132 12.92 2.69 7.77
N PHE A 133 12.54 3.18 6.59
CA PHE A 133 13.40 4.05 5.79
C PHE A 133 13.50 5.44 6.41
N ALA A 134 14.37 6.30 5.86
CA ALA A 134 14.66 7.60 6.44
C ALA A 134 13.41 8.48 6.60
N ASN A 135 13.38 9.31 7.65
CA ASN A 135 12.32 10.28 7.93
C ASN A 135 10.91 9.66 8.04
N VAL A 136 10.80 8.49 8.66
CA VAL A 136 9.51 7.92 9.10
C VAL A 136 9.18 8.45 10.49
N THR A 137 7.91 8.82 10.70
CA THR A 137 7.42 9.31 12.00
C THR A 137 6.40 8.35 12.58
N LEU A 138 6.70 7.77 13.73
CA LEU A 138 5.78 7.00 14.55
C LEU A 138 5.40 7.81 15.78
N TYR A 139 4.12 8.11 15.95
CA TYR A 139 3.58 8.72 17.16
C TYR A 139 3.56 7.72 18.32
N HIS A 140 3.25 8.20 19.52
CA HIS A 140 3.11 7.36 20.71
C HIS A 140 1.97 6.33 20.59
N GLY A 141 2.16 5.15 21.19
CA GLY A 141 1.15 4.09 21.20
C GLY A 141 0.94 3.38 19.85
N VAL A 142 1.93 3.43 18.96
CA VAL A 142 1.95 2.66 17.71
C VAL A 142 2.57 1.29 17.96
N SER A 143 1.98 0.25 17.40
CA SER A 143 2.53 -1.12 17.43
C SER A 143 2.67 -1.65 16.01
N ILE A 144 3.91 -1.98 15.61
CA ILE A 144 4.25 -2.55 14.30
C ILE A 144 4.76 -3.97 14.50
N GLY A 145 4.22 -4.91 13.73
CA GLY A 145 4.65 -6.30 13.71
C GLY A 145 6.03 -6.51 13.07
N GLU A 146 6.32 -7.76 12.79
CA GLU A 146 7.59 -8.23 12.26
C GLU A 146 7.68 -8.10 10.74
N ARG A 147 8.90 -8.04 10.20
CA ARG A 147 9.18 -8.05 8.74
C ARG A 147 8.40 -6.97 7.97
N THR A 148 8.07 -5.88 8.64
CA THR A 148 7.34 -4.76 8.03
C THR A 148 8.32 -3.82 7.36
N ILE A 149 7.91 -3.20 6.26
CA ILE A 149 8.67 -2.17 5.56
C ILE A 149 7.87 -0.88 5.56
N VAL A 150 8.48 0.21 6.03
CA VAL A 150 7.86 1.54 6.02
C VAL A 150 8.77 2.51 5.28
N HIS A 151 8.28 3.03 4.15
CA HIS A 151 9.03 3.93 3.27
C HIS A 151 9.02 5.38 3.77
N SER A 152 9.98 6.15 3.25
CA SER A 152 10.28 7.50 3.73
C SER A 152 9.09 8.45 3.73
N GLY A 153 9.03 9.31 4.76
CA GLY A 153 7.99 10.33 4.90
C GLY A 153 6.63 9.80 5.37
N ALA A 154 6.49 8.48 5.61
CA ALA A 154 5.27 7.95 6.20
C ALA A 154 5.07 8.46 7.64
N VAL A 155 3.82 8.74 7.99
CA VAL A 155 3.43 9.21 9.33
C VAL A 155 2.35 8.30 9.90
N ILE A 156 2.64 7.69 11.04
CA ILE A 156 1.78 6.67 11.66
C ILE A 156 1.42 7.10 13.08
N GLY A 157 0.13 7.15 13.37
CA GLY A 157 -0.43 7.45 14.69
C GLY A 157 -0.69 8.94 14.95
N ALA A 158 -0.76 9.77 13.90
CA ALA A 158 -1.24 11.15 14.03
C ALA A 158 -2.72 11.19 14.44
N ASP A 159 -3.18 12.31 15.00
CA ASP A 159 -4.61 12.49 15.29
C ASP A 159 -5.43 12.53 13.99
N GLY A 160 -6.46 11.68 13.91
CA GLY A 160 -7.46 11.79 12.85
C GLY A 160 -8.38 13.00 12.98
N PHE A 161 -9.23 13.17 11.97
CA PHE A 161 -10.15 14.30 11.83
C PHE A 161 -11.39 14.20 12.73
N GLY A 162 -11.19 14.27 14.06
CA GLY A 162 -12.28 14.25 15.05
C GLY A 162 -12.63 15.64 15.56
N PHE A 163 -13.75 16.21 15.10
CA PHE A 163 -14.27 17.50 15.56
C PHE A 163 -15.79 17.49 15.68
N GLU A 164 -16.34 18.19 16.66
CA GLU A 164 -17.78 18.40 16.83
C GLU A 164 -18.11 19.90 16.83
N PHE A 165 -19.23 20.30 16.22
CA PHE A 165 -19.60 21.71 16.14
C PHE A 165 -20.33 22.17 17.40
N ASP A 166 -19.70 23.05 18.18
CA ASP A 166 -20.31 23.66 19.35
C ASP A 166 -21.16 24.87 18.93
N ARG A 167 -22.49 24.67 18.91
CA ARG A 167 -23.46 25.72 18.57
C ARG A 167 -23.44 26.92 19.50
N ARG A 168 -22.95 26.79 20.74
CA ARG A 168 -22.91 27.88 21.72
C ARG A 168 -21.75 28.83 21.46
N THR A 169 -20.61 28.30 21.00
CA THR A 169 -19.40 29.08 20.71
C THR A 169 -19.20 29.34 19.21
N LEU A 170 -19.98 28.69 18.34
CA LEU A 170 -19.82 28.69 16.88
C LEU A 170 -18.41 28.24 16.44
N SER A 171 -17.84 27.28 17.17
CA SER A 171 -16.48 26.76 16.97
C SER A 171 -16.45 25.23 16.90
N LEU A 172 -15.34 24.66 16.42
CA LEU A 172 -15.11 23.22 16.39
C LEU A 172 -14.39 22.77 17.66
N ALA A 173 -15.02 21.90 18.45
CA ALA A 173 -14.39 21.26 19.59
C ALA A 173 -13.61 20.03 19.09
N LYS A 174 -12.30 19.97 19.41
CA LYS A 174 -11.45 18.82 19.09
C LYS A 174 -11.88 17.61 19.92
N ILE A 175 -12.04 16.46 19.26
CA ILE A 175 -12.25 15.17 19.90
C ILE A 175 -10.87 14.49 20.03
N PRO A 176 -10.33 14.32 21.25
CA PRO A 176 -9.05 13.65 21.45
C PRO A 176 -9.04 12.23 20.88
N GLN A 177 -7.97 11.87 20.19
CA GLN A 177 -7.78 10.54 19.61
C GLN A 177 -6.92 9.70 20.56
N ILE A 178 -7.56 8.92 21.44
CA ILE A 178 -6.88 8.35 22.62
C ILE A 178 -6.36 6.92 22.44
N TYR A 179 -6.72 6.25 21.34
CA TYR A 179 -6.25 4.91 21.00
C TYR A 179 -5.04 4.97 20.08
N GLY A 180 -4.44 3.84 19.76
CA GLY A 180 -3.22 3.73 18.96
C GLY A 180 -3.46 3.34 17.51
N VAL A 181 -2.39 2.79 16.91
CA VAL A 181 -2.39 2.10 15.63
C VAL A 181 -1.74 0.73 15.83
N ARG A 182 -2.35 -0.32 15.30
CA ARG A 182 -1.80 -1.69 15.31
C ARG A 182 -1.59 -2.18 13.88
N ILE A 183 -0.35 -2.49 13.55
CA ILE A 183 0.07 -3.00 12.25
C ILE A 183 0.59 -4.43 12.45
N GLY A 184 0.07 -5.35 11.64
CA GLY A 184 0.45 -6.77 11.65
C GLY A 184 1.85 -7.04 11.09
N ASN A 185 2.12 -8.31 10.80
CA ASN A 185 3.37 -8.77 10.24
C ASN A 185 3.40 -8.66 8.71
N ASP A 186 4.59 -8.60 8.12
CA ASP A 186 4.79 -8.65 6.67
C ASP A 186 4.07 -7.52 5.91
N VAL A 187 3.83 -6.39 6.57
CA VAL A 187 3.16 -5.22 6.00
C VAL A 187 4.16 -4.38 5.21
N GLU A 188 3.70 -3.73 4.14
CA GLU A 188 4.49 -2.70 3.45
C GLU A 188 3.69 -1.40 3.34
N ILE A 189 4.31 -0.30 3.75
CA ILE A 189 3.72 1.04 3.77
C ILE A 189 4.58 1.97 2.91
N GLY A 190 3.99 2.49 1.84
CA GLY A 190 4.63 3.36 0.87
C GLY A 190 4.98 4.75 1.41
N ALA A 191 5.76 5.48 0.60
CA ALA A 191 6.29 6.79 0.93
C ALA A 191 5.18 7.84 1.07
N GLY A 192 5.28 8.64 2.12
CA GLY A 192 4.31 9.70 2.42
C GLY A 192 2.89 9.21 2.73
N THR A 193 2.72 7.93 3.04
CA THR A 193 1.43 7.39 3.50
C THR A 193 1.18 7.76 4.95
N THR A 194 -0.07 8.12 5.26
CA THR A 194 -0.52 8.59 6.57
C THR A 194 -1.56 7.63 7.14
N ILE A 195 -1.34 7.20 8.39
CA ILE A 195 -2.26 6.30 9.12
C ILE A 195 -2.60 6.95 10.45
N ASP A 196 -3.84 7.41 10.58
CA ASP A 196 -4.30 8.10 11.79
C ASP A 196 -4.52 7.09 12.92
N ARG A 197 -4.25 7.51 14.15
CA ARG A 197 -4.64 6.80 15.37
C ARG A 197 -6.16 6.88 15.57
N GLY A 198 -6.71 5.95 16.35
CA GLY A 198 -8.15 5.92 16.57
C GLY A 198 -8.67 6.73 17.77
N ALA A 199 -9.97 7.06 17.73
CA ALA A 199 -10.68 7.75 18.82
C ALA A 199 -11.30 6.80 19.84
N LEU A 200 -11.90 5.70 19.38
CA LEU A 200 -12.71 4.78 20.19
C LEU A 200 -12.13 3.36 20.23
N ASN A 201 -11.27 3.05 19.27
CA ASN A 201 -10.61 1.78 19.03
C ASN A 201 -9.32 2.06 18.26
N ASP A 202 -8.35 1.16 18.28
CA ASP A 202 -7.17 1.31 17.43
C ASP A 202 -7.55 1.28 15.95
N THR A 203 -6.80 2.03 15.14
CA THR A 203 -6.70 1.76 13.70
C THR A 203 -5.91 0.47 13.50
N VAL A 204 -6.40 -0.45 12.67
CA VAL A 204 -5.83 -1.79 12.51
C VAL A 204 -5.47 -2.07 11.06
N ILE A 205 -4.22 -2.50 10.84
CA ILE A 205 -3.71 -2.97 9.56
C ILE A 205 -3.34 -4.45 9.73
N GLY A 206 -4.01 -5.32 8.99
CA GLY A 206 -3.82 -6.76 9.02
C GLY A 206 -2.46 -7.22 8.48
N ASN A 207 -2.20 -8.52 8.61
CA ASN A 207 -0.95 -9.14 8.16
C ASN A 207 -0.85 -9.13 6.63
N GLY A 208 0.37 -8.93 6.11
CA GLY A 208 0.63 -9.01 4.68
C GLY A 208 -0.01 -7.90 3.84
N VAL A 209 -0.61 -6.88 4.46
CA VAL A 209 -1.20 -5.72 3.78
C VAL A 209 -0.13 -4.93 3.05
N LYS A 210 -0.44 -4.46 1.83
CA LYS A 210 0.45 -3.64 1.01
C LYS A 210 -0.22 -2.32 0.68
N LEU A 211 0.28 -1.24 1.27
CA LEU A 211 -0.15 0.13 1.04
C LEU A 211 0.91 0.82 0.18
N ASP A 212 0.54 1.26 -1.01
CA ASP A 212 1.40 2.07 -1.88
C ASP A 212 1.55 3.51 -1.33
N ASN A 213 2.21 4.37 -2.09
CA ASN A 213 2.56 5.74 -1.72
C ASN A 213 1.34 6.66 -1.61
N GLN A 214 1.44 7.68 -0.74
CA GLN A 214 0.45 8.75 -0.61
C GLN A 214 -0.97 8.26 -0.30
N ILE A 215 -1.09 7.19 0.48
CA ILE A 215 -2.39 6.70 0.97
C ILE A 215 -2.76 7.45 2.26
N GLN A 216 -4.05 7.72 2.44
CA GLN A 216 -4.62 8.18 3.72
C GLN A 216 -5.49 7.08 4.32
N VAL A 217 -5.17 6.68 5.56
CA VAL A 217 -6.01 5.80 6.38
C VAL A 217 -6.54 6.59 7.57
N GLY A 218 -7.85 6.85 7.59
CA GLY A 218 -8.51 7.58 8.66
C GLY A 218 -8.59 6.83 9.99
N HIS A 219 -8.95 7.56 11.04
CA HIS A 219 -9.02 7.04 12.41
C HIS A 219 -9.99 5.85 12.55
N GLY A 220 -9.57 4.81 13.28
CA GLY A 220 -10.41 3.65 13.58
C GLY A 220 -10.72 2.75 12.38
N VAL A 221 -10.07 2.96 11.24
CA VAL A 221 -10.17 2.07 10.07
C VAL A 221 -9.58 0.70 10.42
N SER A 222 -10.16 -0.35 9.85
CA SER A 222 -9.63 -1.72 9.92
C SER A 222 -9.44 -2.27 8.51
N ILE A 223 -8.23 -2.72 8.18
CA ILE A 223 -7.89 -3.34 6.89
C ILE A 223 -7.50 -4.80 7.13
N GLY A 224 -8.23 -5.72 6.51
CA GLY A 224 -8.01 -7.16 6.63
C GLY A 224 -6.74 -7.66 5.93
N ASP A 225 -6.37 -8.88 6.26
CA ASP A 225 -5.10 -9.50 5.85
C ASP A 225 -4.97 -9.57 4.31
N HIS A 226 -3.74 -9.40 3.82
CA HIS A 226 -3.37 -9.53 2.41
C HIS A 226 -4.14 -8.61 1.44
N THR A 227 -4.81 -7.56 1.95
CA THR A 227 -5.37 -6.51 1.12
C THR A 227 -4.27 -5.61 0.55
N VAL A 228 -4.40 -5.24 -0.72
CA VAL A 228 -3.46 -4.38 -1.45
C VAL A 228 -4.17 -3.11 -1.87
N MET A 229 -3.54 -1.96 -1.63
CA MET A 229 -4.05 -0.65 -1.99
C MET A 229 -3.01 0.12 -2.79
N SER A 230 -3.41 0.56 -3.98
CA SER A 230 -2.57 1.38 -4.85
C SER A 230 -2.59 2.84 -4.43
N GLY A 231 -1.61 3.61 -4.92
CA GLY A 231 -1.31 4.95 -4.40
C GLY A 231 -2.45 5.95 -4.55
N CYS A 232 -2.39 7.00 -3.72
CA CYS A 232 -3.38 8.08 -3.66
C CYS A 232 -4.80 7.62 -3.27
N THR A 233 -4.95 6.42 -2.72
CA THR A 233 -6.21 5.94 -2.16
C THR A 233 -6.45 6.57 -0.79
N ALA A 234 -7.69 6.95 -0.49
CA ALA A 234 -8.09 7.51 0.80
C ALA A 234 -9.28 6.75 1.39
N VAL A 235 -9.15 6.37 2.66
CA VAL A 235 -10.18 5.67 3.43
C VAL A 235 -10.58 6.54 4.62
N ALA A 236 -11.84 6.95 4.66
CA ALA A 236 -12.36 7.73 5.78
C ALA A 236 -12.58 6.87 7.03
N GLY A 237 -12.72 7.54 8.18
CA GLY A 237 -12.71 6.92 9.51
C GLY A 237 -13.76 5.83 9.72
N SER A 238 -13.48 4.94 10.67
CA SER A 238 -14.37 3.83 11.11
C SER A 238 -14.77 2.82 10.04
N THR A 239 -14.20 2.88 8.84
CA THR A 239 -14.48 1.94 7.75
C THR A 239 -13.71 0.64 7.92
N LYS A 240 -14.36 -0.48 7.57
CA LYS A 240 -13.75 -1.81 7.60
C LYS A 240 -13.60 -2.36 6.19
N ILE A 241 -12.38 -2.75 5.84
CA ILE A 241 -12.06 -3.40 4.57
C ILE A 241 -11.66 -4.84 4.88
N GLY A 242 -12.28 -5.79 4.18
CA GLY A 242 -12.01 -7.22 4.33
C GLY A 242 -10.62 -7.62 3.85
N SER A 243 -10.38 -8.92 3.88
CA SER A 243 -9.11 -9.54 3.48
C SER A 243 -9.06 -9.80 1.98
N TYR A 244 -7.85 -9.87 1.42
CA TYR A 244 -7.59 -10.15 0.01
C TYR A 244 -8.30 -9.19 -0.97
N CYS A 245 -8.54 -7.95 -0.57
CA CYS A 245 -9.10 -6.93 -1.44
C CYS A 245 -8.00 -6.33 -2.34
N LEU A 246 -8.39 -5.92 -3.54
CA LEU A 246 -7.54 -5.22 -4.50
C LEU A 246 -8.11 -3.83 -4.74
N ILE A 247 -7.52 -2.81 -4.13
CA ILE A 247 -7.99 -1.42 -4.23
C ILE A 247 -7.11 -0.65 -5.19
N GLY A 248 -7.69 -0.23 -6.31
CA GLY A 248 -7.00 0.52 -7.36
C GLY A 248 -6.62 1.95 -6.93
N GLY A 249 -5.78 2.60 -7.74
CA GLY A 249 -5.22 3.90 -7.39
C GLY A 249 -6.26 5.02 -7.38
N GLY A 250 -6.10 5.99 -6.47
CA GLY A 250 -7.00 7.14 -6.38
C GLY A 250 -8.44 6.79 -5.94
N VAL A 251 -8.65 5.63 -5.32
CA VAL A 251 -9.97 5.26 -4.80
C VAL A 251 -10.29 6.10 -3.56
N GLY A 252 -11.53 6.58 -3.48
CA GLY A 252 -12.08 7.21 -2.27
C GLY A 252 -13.09 6.29 -1.61
N ILE A 253 -12.98 6.07 -0.30
CA ILE A 253 -13.90 5.24 0.48
C ILE A 253 -14.47 6.10 1.61
N ILE A 254 -15.80 6.23 1.66
CA ILE A 254 -16.47 7.05 2.70
C ILE A 254 -16.40 6.41 4.09
N ASP A 255 -16.85 7.15 5.09
CA ASP A 255 -16.77 6.76 6.50
C ASP A 255 -17.83 5.74 6.89
N ASN A 256 -17.52 4.94 7.91
CA ASN A 256 -18.46 4.03 8.57
C ASN A 256 -19.17 3.04 7.61
N ILE A 257 -18.43 2.49 6.65
CA ILE A 257 -18.93 1.42 5.77
C ILE A 257 -18.08 0.15 5.89
N GLU A 258 -18.60 -0.95 5.34
CA GLU A 258 -17.93 -2.24 5.32
C GLU A 258 -17.72 -2.71 3.88
N VAL A 259 -16.52 -3.18 3.57
CA VAL A 259 -16.17 -3.82 2.29
C VAL A 259 -15.83 -5.28 2.57
N ALA A 260 -16.57 -6.19 1.95
CA ALA A 260 -16.39 -7.64 2.10
C ALA A 260 -15.01 -8.11 1.60
N ASP A 261 -14.64 -9.33 1.96
CA ASP A 261 -13.42 -9.98 1.48
C ASP A 261 -13.43 -10.16 -0.04
N ARG A 262 -12.24 -10.20 -0.65
CA ARG A 262 -12.03 -10.50 -2.08
C ARG A 262 -12.79 -9.54 -3.01
N VAL A 263 -12.85 -8.27 -2.64
CA VAL A 263 -13.40 -7.20 -3.47
C VAL A 263 -12.29 -6.55 -4.29
N GLU A 264 -12.52 -6.37 -5.59
CA GLU A 264 -11.68 -5.57 -6.47
C GLU A 264 -12.36 -4.23 -6.75
N ILE A 265 -11.70 -3.13 -6.42
CA ILE A 265 -12.20 -1.78 -6.67
C ILE A 265 -11.31 -1.13 -7.72
N THR A 266 -11.88 -0.78 -8.87
CA THR A 266 -11.09 -0.17 -9.95
C THR A 266 -10.67 1.26 -9.61
N ALA A 267 -9.55 1.70 -10.19
CA ALA A 267 -8.98 3.03 -9.97
C ALA A 267 -10.01 4.17 -10.10
N MET A 268 -9.82 5.22 -9.31
CA MET A 268 -10.66 6.44 -9.27
C MET A 268 -12.13 6.18 -8.93
N THR A 269 -12.43 5.06 -8.26
CA THR A 269 -13.79 4.76 -7.78
C THR A 269 -14.09 5.48 -6.47
N LEU A 270 -15.28 6.06 -6.33
CA LEU A 270 -15.83 6.50 -5.05
C LEU A 270 -16.76 5.42 -4.49
N VAL A 271 -16.34 4.79 -3.41
CA VAL A 271 -17.14 3.79 -2.69
C VAL A 271 -18.02 4.53 -1.69
N SER A 272 -19.29 4.70 -2.05
CA SER A 272 -20.25 5.52 -1.30
C SER A 272 -21.24 4.70 -0.45
N ARG A 273 -21.05 3.39 -0.33
CA ARG A 273 -21.87 2.47 0.45
C ARG A 273 -21.11 1.17 0.71
N SER A 274 -21.53 0.42 1.72
CA SER A 274 -20.98 -0.90 1.99
C SER A 274 -21.08 -1.83 0.77
N ILE A 275 -20.08 -2.69 0.62
CA ILE A 275 -19.99 -3.74 -0.40
C ILE A 275 -20.06 -5.07 0.34
N THR A 276 -21.18 -5.77 0.23
CA THR A 276 -21.43 -7.04 0.96
C THR A 276 -21.08 -8.28 0.16
N GLU A 277 -20.78 -8.14 -1.13
CA GLU A 277 -20.50 -9.24 -2.04
C GLU A 277 -19.10 -9.09 -2.63
N SER A 278 -18.38 -10.21 -2.73
CA SER A 278 -17.11 -10.24 -3.46
C SER A 278 -17.36 -9.96 -4.93
N GLY A 279 -16.43 -9.28 -5.59
CA GLY A 279 -16.55 -8.98 -7.01
C GLY A 279 -15.79 -7.73 -7.39
N ARG A 280 -15.98 -7.31 -8.64
CA ARG A 280 -15.34 -6.13 -9.21
C ARG A 280 -16.29 -4.95 -9.27
N TYR A 281 -15.89 -3.83 -8.69
CA TYR A 281 -16.70 -2.61 -8.58
C TYR A 281 -15.99 -1.41 -9.22
N SER A 282 -16.78 -0.57 -9.88
CA SER A 282 -16.29 0.60 -10.61
C SER A 282 -17.26 1.77 -10.49
N SER A 283 -16.73 2.97 -10.50
CA SER A 283 -17.51 4.20 -10.72
C SER A 283 -16.76 5.15 -11.65
N GLY A 284 -17.44 6.19 -12.13
CA GLY A 284 -16.87 7.19 -13.03
C GLY A 284 -17.51 7.16 -14.42
N THR A 285 -16.98 7.96 -15.34
CA THR A 285 -17.60 8.21 -16.65
C THR A 285 -16.73 7.82 -17.84
N GLY A 286 -15.56 7.23 -17.58
CA GLY A 286 -14.55 6.92 -18.60
C GLY A 286 -13.88 8.17 -19.19
N LEU A 287 -12.97 7.94 -20.14
CA LEU A 287 -12.26 9.02 -20.85
C LEU A 287 -12.97 9.32 -22.18
N LEU A 288 -13.25 10.60 -22.42
CA LEU A 288 -13.80 11.10 -23.69
C LEU A 288 -13.03 12.34 -24.15
N PRO A 289 -12.94 12.60 -25.47
CA PRO A 289 -12.47 13.88 -25.97
C PRO A 289 -13.29 15.04 -25.35
N SER A 290 -12.63 16.15 -24.98
CA SER A 290 -13.24 17.21 -24.17
C SER A 290 -14.61 17.71 -24.67
N LYS A 291 -14.76 17.87 -25.99
CA LYS A 291 -16.05 18.29 -26.59
C LYS A 291 -17.16 17.26 -26.43
N ALA A 292 -16.83 15.97 -26.44
CA ALA A 292 -17.78 14.90 -26.18
C ALA A 292 -18.09 14.82 -24.68
N TRP A 293 -17.07 14.88 -23.83
CA TRP A 293 -17.23 14.87 -22.38
C TRP A 293 -18.14 16.00 -21.87
N LYS A 294 -17.91 17.25 -22.30
CA LYS A 294 -18.76 18.40 -21.92
C LYS A 294 -20.22 18.19 -22.31
N ARG A 295 -20.48 17.58 -23.48
CA ARG A 295 -21.83 17.24 -23.92
C ARG A 295 -22.46 16.17 -23.04
N SER A 296 -21.71 15.13 -22.69
CA SER A 296 -22.17 14.07 -21.77
C SER A 296 -22.53 14.61 -20.38
N VAL A 297 -21.71 15.51 -19.81
CA VAL A 297 -21.98 16.12 -18.49
C VAL A 297 -23.26 16.93 -18.47
N VAL A 298 -23.53 17.72 -19.52
CA VAL A 298 -24.82 18.42 -19.68
C VAL A 298 -25.98 17.41 -19.80
N GLY A 299 -25.75 16.29 -20.49
CA GLY A 299 -26.71 15.19 -20.58
C GLY A 299 -27.07 14.62 -19.21
N PHE A 300 -26.08 14.32 -18.36
CA PHE A 300 -26.30 13.84 -17.00
C PHE A 300 -27.11 14.82 -16.15
N ALA A 301 -26.82 16.12 -16.24
CA ALA A 301 -27.58 17.15 -15.52
C ALA A 301 -29.06 17.24 -15.94
N ARG A 302 -29.40 16.78 -17.16
CA ARG A 302 -30.77 16.79 -17.72
C ARG A 302 -31.46 15.43 -17.65
N LEU A 303 -30.81 14.41 -17.10
CA LEU A 303 -31.28 13.02 -17.17
C LEU A 303 -32.68 12.84 -16.56
N ASP A 304 -32.95 13.48 -15.42
CA ASP A 304 -34.26 13.41 -14.77
C ASP A 304 -35.39 14.01 -15.63
N ASP A 305 -35.16 15.16 -16.28
CA ASP A 305 -36.13 15.76 -17.20
C ASP A 305 -36.38 14.86 -18.42
N LEU A 306 -35.32 14.27 -18.97
CA LEU A 306 -35.42 13.32 -20.08
C LEU A 306 -36.25 12.08 -19.70
N LEU A 307 -36.02 11.51 -18.51
CA LEU A 307 -36.79 10.37 -17.99
C LEU A 307 -38.25 10.73 -17.75
N ARG A 308 -38.54 11.92 -17.21
CA ARG A 308 -39.93 12.41 -17.04
C ARG A 308 -40.65 12.57 -18.37
N ARG A 309 -39.96 13.11 -19.38
CA ARG A 309 -40.51 13.24 -20.74
C ARG A 309 -40.77 11.88 -21.38
N LEU A 310 -39.85 10.92 -21.23
CA LEU A 310 -40.00 9.56 -21.73
C LEU A 310 -41.23 8.86 -21.12
N ARG A 311 -41.37 8.87 -19.79
CA ARG A 311 -42.55 8.30 -19.09
C ARG A 311 -43.88 8.94 -19.49
N ARG A 312 -43.88 10.20 -19.93
CA ARG A 312 -45.09 10.89 -20.42
C ARG A 312 -45.44 10.43 -21.84
N LEU A 313 -44.44 10.10 -22.66
CA LEU A 313 -44.64 9.56 -24.00
C LEU A 313 -45.13 8.11 -23.93
N GLU A 314 -44.51 7.28 -23.09
CA GLU A 314 -44.90 5.87 -22.89
C GLU A 314 -46.35 5.71 -22.41
N ARG A 315 -46.85 6.65 -21.60
CA ARG A 315 -48.26 6.66 -21.15
C ARG A 315 -49.30 7.02 -22.24
N LYS A 316 -48.84 7.52 -23.38
CA LYS A 316 -49.72 7.93 -24.50
C LYS A 316 -49.77 6.90 -25.62
N ILE A 317 -48.93 5.88 -25.55
CA ILE A 317 -48.89 4.71 -26.44
C ILE A 317 -49.66 3.60 -25.74
#